data_AF-A0A7X7DWH1-F1
#
_entry.id   AF-A0A7X7DWH1-F1
#
_cell.length_a   1.000
_cell.length_b   1.000
_cell.length_c   1.000
_cell.angle_alpha   90.00
_cell.angle_beta   90.00
_cell.angle_gamma   90.00
#
_symmetry.space_group_name_H-M   'P 1'
#
loop_
_entity.id
_entity.type
_entity.pdbx_description
1 polymer ?
#
loop_
_entity_poly.entity_id
_entity_poly.type
_entity_poly.pdbx_seq_one_letter_code
_entity_poly.pdbx_strand_id
1 'polypeptide(L)'
;MKEYTLSVDCCSAWTTLGLAEDEKIRGEINIDAGKNQSALLPGLLQHFLQAFSLTPEDISLFSVVTGPGSFTGIKVGISFVTFLAWAAGKSIVPLSSLECMAFEKIRRSGGLAASVLWGGGGKVYGGLFKGEGDTLPPLSLFRSGSFTPELFLEAFSGTKLRHQDVFWLTDAPEKVAPLFPSFGGSFEKIIPTGSATVELTRRHKGRARSAFEIHADYFRDPDLG
;
A
#
# COMPACT_ATOMS: atom_id res chain seq x y z
N MET A 1 -12.27 -25.81 4.25
CA MET A 1 -10.91 -25.73 3.67
C MET A 1 -10.24 -24.50 4.26
N LYS A 2 -8.91 -24.52 4.42
CA LYS A 2 -8.15 -23.35 4.90
C LYS A 2 -8.09 -22.30 3.80
N GLU A 3 -8.24 -21.02 4.13
CA GLU A 3 -8.14 -19.93 3.16
C GLU A 3 -6.79 -19.22 3.27
N TYR A 4 -6.01 -19.27 2.19
CA TYR A 4 -4.73 -18.57 2.13
C TYR A 4 -4.87 -17.25 1.38
N THR A 5 -4.37 -16.16 1.97
CA THR A 5 -4.30 -14.83 1.35
C THR A 5 -2.85 -14.43 1.15
N LEU A 6 -2.51 -13.95 -0.04
CA LEU A 6 -1.18 -13.43 -0.37
C LEU A 6 -1.27 -11.94 -0.74
N SER A 7 -0.38 -11.11 -0.19
CA SER A 7 -0.18 -9.72 -0.60
C SER A 7 1.19 -9.50 -1.23
N VAL A 8 1.24 -8.58 -2.19
CA VAL A 8 2.48 -8.13 -2.84
C VAL A 8 2.49 -6.60 -2.93
N ASP A 9 3.56 -5.97 -2.47
CA ASP A 9 3.84 -4.55 -2.69
C ASP A 9 5.21 -4.36 -3.33
N CYS A 10 5.27 -3.56 -4.39
CA CYS A 10 6.49 -3.11 -5.04
C CYS A 10 6.46 -1.58 -5.28
N CYS A 11 5.54 -0.84 -4.66
CA CYS A 11 5.30 0.58 -4.97
C CYS A 11 6.37 1.52 -4.42
N SER A 12 7.23 1.07 -3.51
CA SER A 12 8.40 1.82 -3.03
C SER A 12 9.70 1.17 -3.54
N ALA A 13 10.85 1.52 -2.97
CA ALA A 13 12.09 0.75 -3.17
C ALA A 13 12.00 -0.67 -2.56
N TRP A 14 11.04 -0.89 -1.66
CA TRP A 14 10.84 -2.16 -0.99
C TRP A 14 9.94 -3.09 -1.80
N THR A 15 10.28 -4.38 -1.77
CA THR A 15 9.38 -5.46 -2.16
C THR A 15 8.92 -6.16 -0.90
N THR A 16 7.60 -6.19 -0.69
CA THR A 16 7.00 -6.89 0.45
C THR A 16 6.03 -7.97 0.00
N LEU A 17 6.04 -9.07 0.75
CA LEU A 17 5.14 -10.21 0.60
C LEU A 17 4.51 -10.52 1.94
N GLY A 18 3.20 -10.76 2.00
CA GLY A 18 2.52 -11.18 3.22
C GLY A 18 1.65 -12.40 2.98
N LEU A 19 1.71 -13.37 3.90
CA LEU A 19 0.88 -14.59 3.84
C LEU A 19 0.01 -14.69 5.09
N ALA A 20 -1.27 -14.92 4.91
CA ALA A 20 -2.21 -15.24 5.98
C ALA A 20 -2.92 -16.58 5.70
N GLU A 21 -3.20 -17.32 6.78
CA GLU A 21 -4.07 -18.49 6.80
C GLU A 21 -5.26 -18.16 7.70
N ASP A 22 -6.45 -18.09 7.11
CA ASP A 22 -7.65 -17.58 7.76
C ASP A 22 -7.34 -16.23 8.42
N GLU A 23 -7.54 -16.08 9.74
CA GLU A 23 -7.27 -14.85 10.50
C GLU A 23 -5.80 -14.61 10.88
N LYS A 24 -4.92 -15.58 10.62
CA LYS A 24 -3.56 -15.59 11.20
C LYS A 24 -2.51 -15.26 10.15
N ILE A 25 -1.70 -14.26 10.42
CA ILE A 25 -0.47 -14.00 9.64
C ILE A 25 0.48 -15.17 9.84
N ARG A 26 0.97 -15.74 8.74
CA ARG A 26 1.89 -16.89 8.71
C ARG A 26 3.33 -16.47 8.48
N GLY A 27 3.53 -15.40 7.72
CA GLY A 27 4.86 -14.86 7.47
C GLY A 27 4.80 -13.61 6.60
N GLU A 28 5.96 -12.98 6.47
CA GLU A 28 6.18 -11.86 5.57
C GLU A 28 7.63 -11.84 5.06
N ILE A 29 7.84 -11.21 3.92
CA ILE A 29 9.15 -10.76 3.44
C ILE A 29 9.07 -9.26 3.29
N ASN A 30 10.09 -8.54 3.76
CA ASN A 30 10.25 -7.10 3.53
C ASN A 30 11.72 -6.86 3.16
N ILE A 31 11.99 -6.53 1.90
CA ILE A 31 13.36 -6.25 1.45
C ILE A 31 13.43 -4.95 0.66
N ASP A 32 14.52 -4.20 0.82
CA ASP A 32 14.84 -3.10 -0.08
C ASP A 32 15.47 -3.68 -1.37
N ALA A 33 14.63 -3.93 -2.37
CA ALA A 33 15.05 -4.50 -3.65
C ALA A 33 15.48 -3.41 -4.65
N GLY A 34 15.22 -2.14 -4.34
CA GLY A 34 15.56 -0.99 -5.18
C GLY A 34 15.10 -1.15 -6.62
N LYS A 35 16.05 -1.17 -7.57
CA LYS A 35 15.77 -1.32 -9.01
C LYS A 35 15.65 -2.78 -9.47
N ASN A 36 15.95 -3.76 -8.59
CA ASN A 36 16.01 -5.18 -8.92
C ASN A 36 14.68 -5.92 -8.67
N GLN A 37 13.59 -5.20 -8.36
CA GLN A 37 12.30 -5.78 -7.98
C GLN A 37 11.78 -6.80 -9.00
N SER A 38 11.83 -6.48 -10.29
CA SER A 38 11.36 -7.38 -11.35
C SER A 38 12.16 -8.68 -11.45
N ALA A 39 13.46 -8.63 -11.19
CA ALA A 39 14.35 -9.79 -11.24
C ALA A 39 14.21 -10.67 -10.00
N LEU A 40 13.99 -10.08 -8.83
CA LEU A 40 13.96 -10.80 -7.55
C LEU A 40 12.57 -11.36 -7.20
N LEU A 41 11.50 -10.65 -7.55
CA LEU A 41 10.13 -10.97 -7.10
C LEU A 41 9.69 -12.43 -7.38
N PRO A 42 9.90 -13.01 -8.58
CA PRO A 42 9.51 -14.39 -8.84
C PRO A 42 10.17 -15.40 -7.90
N GLY A 43 11.49 -15.27 -7.71
CA GLY A 43 12.26 -16.15 -6.83
C GLY A 43 11.90 -15.95 -5.35
N LEU A 44 11.66 -14.70 -4.93
CA LEU A 44 11.24 -14.42 -3.55
C LEU A 44 9.88 -15.05 -3.23
N LEU A 45 8.90 -14.89 -4.13
CA LEU A 45 7.58 -15.49 -3.91
C LEU A 45 7.66 -17.01 -3.90
N GLN A 46 8.42 -17.61 -4.83
CA GLN A 46 8.59 -19.06 -4.87
C GLN A 46 9.17 -19.60 -3.56
N HIS A 47 10.29 -19.05 -3.10
CA HIS A 47 10.90 -19.47 -1.83
C HIS A 47 9.98 -19.22 -0.63
N PHE A 48 9.25 -18.09 -0.63
CA PHE A 48 8.32 -17.74 0.44
C PHE A 48 7.20 -18.76 0.57
N LEU A 49 6.53 -19.12 -0.53
CA LEU A 49 5.45 -20.12 -0.50
C LEU A 49 5.97 -21.53 -0.19
N GLN A 50 7.13 -21.91 -0.73
CA GLN A 50 7.77 -23.20 -0.44
C GLN A 50 8.08 -23.39 1.05
N ALA A 51 8.45 -22.32 1.76
CA ALA A 51 8.67 -22.37 3.21
C ALA A 51 7.41 -22.78 4.00
N PHE A 52 6.21 -22.61 3.41
CA PHE A 52 4.94 -23.06 3.97
C PHE A 52 4.36 -24.29 3.26
N SER A 53 5.13 -24.93 2.37
CA SER A 53 4.67 -26.05 1.52
C SER A 53 3.46 -25.69 0.66
N LEU A 54 3.41 -24.44 0.17
CA LEU A 54 2.34 -23.92 -0.68
C LEU A 54 2.85 -23.66 -2.10
N THR A 55 1.90 -23.63 -3.01
CA THR A 55 2.03 -23.15 -4.39
C THR A 55 1.10 -21.97 -4.63
N PRO A 56 1.25 -21.22 -5.74
CA PRO A 56 0.30 -20.17 -6.10
C PRO A 56 -1.16 -20.66 -6.22
N GLU A 57 -1.39 -21.94 -6.58
CA GLU A 57 -2.73 -22.51 -6.73
C GLU A 57 -3.46 -22.68 -5.39
N ASP A 58 -2.72 -22.83 -4.29
CA ASP A 58 -3.26 -22.93 -2.94
C ASP A 58 -3.77 -21.59 -2.40
N ILE A 59 -3.37 -20.49 -3.02
CA ILE A 59 -3.79 -19.14 -2.62
C ILE A 59 -5.25 -18.94 -3.05
N SER A 60 -6.09 -18.58 -2.09
CA SER A 60 -7.52 -18.35 -2.31
C SER A 60 -7.82 -16.90 -2.70
N LEU A 61 -7.00 -15.96 -2.20
CA LEU A 61 -7.15 -14.53 -2.47
C LEU A 61 -5.78 -13.87 -2.64
N PHE A 62 -5.62 -13.13 -3.72
CA PHE A 62 -4.44 -12.32 -3.95
C PHE A 62 -4.71 -10.86 -3.65
N SER A 63 -3.66 -10.11 -3.41
CA SER A 63 -3.72 -8.65 -3.34
C SER A 63 -2.43 -8.04 -3.85
N VAL A 64 -2.57 -6.84 -4.41
CA VAL A 64 -1.45 -6.07 -4.93
C VAL A 64 -1.67 -4.60 -4.61
N VAL A 65 -0.62 -3.93 -4.20
CA VAL A 65 -0.65 -2.48 -4.04
C VAL A 65 -0.60 -1.82 -5.43
N THR A 66 -1.62 -1.05 -5.78
CA THR A 66 -1.83 -0.47 -7.12
C THR A 66 -1.28 0.94 -7.26
N GLY A 67 -0.71 1.49 -6.19
CA GLY A 67 -0.15 2.83 -6.14
C GLY A 67 -0.87 3.73 -5.14
N PRO A 68 -0.45 5.00 -5.06
CA PRO A 68 0.58 5.65 -5.88
C PRO A 68 2.00 5.29 -5.40
N GLY A 69 3.02 5.60 -6.20
CA GLY A 69 4.41 5.25 -5.89
C GLY A 69 5.29 5.14 -7.14
N SER A 70 6.35 4.32 -7.06
CA SER A 70 7.25 3.98 -8.16
C SER A 70 6.47 3.43 -9.36
N PHE A 71 6.48 4.18 -10.47
CA PHE A 71 5.79 3.77 -11.71
C PHE A 71 6.21 2.38 -12.19
N THR A 72 7.52 2.08 -12.17
CA THR A 72 8.05 0.77 -12.54
C THR A 72 7.61 -0.29 -11.53
N GLY A 73 7.69 0.02 -10.23
CA GLY A 73 7.34 -0.90 -9.16
C GLY A 73 5.87 -1.32 -9.17
N ILE A 74 4.97 -0.35 -9.38
CA ILE A 74 3.53 -0.60 -9.55
C ILE A 74 3.29 -1.60 -10.70
N LYS A 75 3.91 -1.37 -11.87
CA LYS A 75 3.77 -2.26 -13.03
C LYS A 75 4.31 -3.66 -12.75
N VAL A 76 5.46 -3.76 -12.09
CA VAL A 76 6.04 -5.07 -11.69
C VAL A 76 5.06 -5.83 -10.80
N GLY A 77 4.57 -5.20 -9.72
CA GLY A 77 3.64 -5.84 -8.79
C GLY A 77 2.34 -6.27 -9.49
N ILE A 78 1.68 -5.34 -10.19
CA ILE A 78 0.39 -5.61 -10.86
C ILE A 78 0.55 -6.72 -11.89
N SER A 79 1.56 -6.65 -12.77
CA SER A 79 1.71 -7.64 -13.85
C SER A 79 1.94 -9.04 -13.29
N PHE A 80 2.77 -9.14 -12.24
CA PHE A 80 3.11 -10.41 -11.61
C PHE A 80 1.91 -11.03 -10.88
N VAL A 81 1.22 -10.28 -10.03
CA VAL A 81 0.05 -10.79 -9.29
C VAL A 81 -1.13 -11.08 -10.23
N THR A 82 -1.34 -10.25 -11.25
CA THR A 82 -2.37 -10.48 -12.28
C THR A 82 -2.17 -11.82 -12.97
N PHE A 83 -0.94 -12.12 -13.40
CA PHE A 83 -0.63 -13.39 -14.03
C PHE A 83 -0.86 -14.59 -13.09
N LEU A 84 -0.38 -14.50 -11.85
CA LEU A 84 -0.55 -15.57 -10.86
C LEU A 84 -2.02 -15.85 -10.54
N ALA A 85 -2.79 -14.80 -10.26
CA ALA A 85 -4.20 -14.94 -9.93
C ALA A 85 -5.01 -15.43 -11.14
N TRP A 86 -4.70 -14.96 -12.35
CA TRP A 86 -5.31 -15.45 -13.58
C TRP A 86 -5.04 -16.95 -13.79
N ALA A 87 -3.77 -17.37 -13.67
CA ALA A 87 -3.38 -18.78 -13.82
C ALA A 87 -4.05 -19.68 -12.77
N ALA A 88 -4.21 -19.18 -11.54
CA ALA A 88 -4.89 -19.90 -10.45
C ALA A 88 -6.43 -19.77 -10.46
N GLY A 89 -7.00 -18.98 -11.38
CA GLY A 89 -8.44 -18.70 -11.44
C GLY A 89 -8.99 -17.97 -10.21
N LYS A 90 -8.20 -17.05 -9.63
CA LYS A 90 -8.50 -16.33 -8.38
C LYS A 90 -8.68 -14.83 -8.59
N SER A 91 -9.37 -14.21 -7.64
CA SER A 91 -9.58 -12.76 -7.60
C SER A 91 -8.43 -12.03 -6.90
N ILE A 92 -8.34 -10.73 -7.17
CA ILE A 92 -7.34 -9.83 -6.59
C ILE A 92 -8.04 -8.69 -5.85
N VAL A 93 -7.58 -8.37 -4.64
CA VAL A 93 -7.91 -7.14 -3.93
C VAL A 93 -6.82 -6.09 -4.22
N PRO A 94 -7.13 -5.00 -4.92
CA PRO A 94 -6.18 -3.90 -5.07
C PRO A 94 -6.16 -3.06 -3.78
N LEU A 95 -4.96 -2.63 -3.40
CA LEU A 95 -4.71 -1.81 -2.23
C LEU A 95 -4.03 -0.49 -2.62
N SER A 96 -4.36 0.59 -1.92
CA SER A 96 -3.66 1.86 -2.11
C SER A 96 -2.41 1.93 -1.23
N SER A 97 -1.28 2.42 -1.76
CA SER A 97 -0.07 2.65 -0.96
C SER A 97 -0.31 3.61 0.21
N LEU A 98 -1.15 4.64 -0.01
CA LEU A 98 -1.52 5.60 1.04
C LEU A 98 -2.27 4.90 2.18
N GLU A 99 -3.22 4.05 1.83
CA GLU A 99 -4.00 3.28 2.81
C GLU A 99 -3.12 2.26 3.54
N CYS A 100 -2.22 1.56 2.82
CA CYS A 100 -1.26 0.63 3.41
C CYS A 100 -0.33 1.30 4.43
N MET A 101 0.18 2.50 4.12
CA MET A 101 1.03 3.28 5.03
C MET A 101 0.28 3.72 6.27
N ALA A 102 -0.92 4.28 6.10
CA ALA A 102 -1.75 4.67 7.23
C ALA A 102 -2.09 3.46 8.10
N PHE A 103 -2.45 2.34 7.48
CA PHE A 103 -2.80 1.11 8.18
C PHE A 103 -1.63 0.54 8.98
N GLU A 104 -0.41 0.54 8.43
CA GLU A 104 0.80 0.09 9.13
C GLU A 104 1.00 0.83 10.47
N LYS A 105 0.69 2.13 10.52
CA LYS A 105 0.76 2.93 11.75
C LYS A 105 -0.46 2.70 12.65
N ILE A 106 -1.66 2.82 12.09
CA ILE A 106 -2.93 2.75 12.82
C ILE A 106 -3.09 1.40 13.52
N ARG A 107 -2.72 0.28 12.87
CA ARG A 107 -2.85 -1.06 13.49
C ARG A 107 -1.98 -1.25 14.73
N ARG A 108 -0.91 -0.45 14.88
CA ARG A 108 0.04 -0.52 16.01
C ARG A 108 -0.27 0.48 17.10
N SER A 109 -0.76 1.67 16.73
CA SER A 109 -0.85 2.81 17.64
C SER A 109 -2.27 3.42 17.72
N GLY A 110 -3.21 2.91 16.94
CA GLY A 110 -4.53 3.51 16.75
C GLY A 110 -4.48 4.90 16.11
N GLY A 111 -5.61 5.61 16.17
CA GLY A 111 -5.67 7.04 15.85
C GLY A 111 -5.79 7.39 14.38
N LEU A 112 -5.17 8.52 14.02
CA LEU A 112 -5.27 9.21 12.74
C LEU A 112 -3.91 9.24 12.05
N ALA A 113 -3.88 8.96 10.75
CA ALA A 113 -2.65 8.99 9.97
C ALA A 113 -2.85 9.71 8.63
N ALA A 114 -2.02 10.70 8.36
CA ALA A 114 -1.88 11.35 7.07
C ALA A 114 -0.74 10.68 6.30
N SER A 115 -1.04 10.00 5.21
CA SER A 115 -0.02 9.43 4.31
C SER A 115 0.29 10.43 3.21
N VAL A 116 1.57 10.76 3.06
CA VAL A 116 2.07 11.77 2.13
C VAL A 116 3.27 11.19 1.38
N LEU A 117 3.06 10.85 0.11
CA LEU A 117 4.08 10.34 -0.78
C LEU A 117 4.57 11.43 -1.72
N TRP A 118 5.85 11.43 -2.03
CA TRP A 118 6.41 12.37 -2.99
C TRP A 118 5.85 12.09 -4.40
N GLY A 119 5.19 13.07 -5.00
CA GLY A 119 4.60 12.94 -6.34
C GLY A 119 5.50 13.43 -7.48
N GLY A 120 6.60 14.11 -7.16
CA GLY A 120 7.44 14.82 -8.14
C GLY A 120 6.81 16.13 -8.61
N GLY A 121 7.60 17.00 -9.25
CA GLY A 121 7.13 18.30 -9.75
C GLY A 121 6.50 19.20 -8.68
N GLY A 122 7.04 19.18 -7.45
CA GLY A 122 6.54 19.98 -6.32
C GLY A 122 5.21 19.53 -5.72
N LYS A 123 4.65 18.40 -6.16
CA LYS A 123 3.38 17.85 -5.67
C LYS A 123 3.59 16.61 -4.80
N VAL A 124 2.54 16.26 -4.07
CA VAL A 124 2.47 15.04 -3.24
C VAL A 124 1.24 14.21 -3.61
N TYR A 125 1.31 12.91 -3.37
CA TYR A 125 0.11 12.09 -3.24
C TYR A 125 -0.25 12.02 -1.76
N GLY A 126 -1.50 12.32 -1.44
CA GLY A 126 -1.92 12.53 -0.06
C GLY A 126 -3.24 11.85 0.26
N GLY A 127 -3.39 11.41 1.50
CA GLY A 127 -4.64 10.94 2.09
C GLY A 127 -4.61 11.04 3.61
N LEU A 128 -5.77 11.15 4.24
CA LEU A 128 -5.92 11.15 5.69
C LEU A 128 -6.88 10.05 6.11
N PHE A 129 -6.44 9.22 7.04
CA PHE A 129 -7.14 8.00 7.42
C PHE A 129 -7.36 7.92 8.92
N LYS A 130 -8.47 7.31 9.31
CA LYS A 130 -8.84 7.03 10.70
C LYS A 130 -9.06 5.53 10.86
N GLY A 131 -8.53 4.93 11.93
CA GLY A 131 -8.86 3.54 12.26
C GLY A 131 -10.34 3.36 12.59
N GLU A 132 -10.97 2.33 12.04
CA GLU A 132 -12.35 1.94 12.34
C GLU A 132 -12.38 0.52 12.92
N GLY A 133 -12.28 0.41 14.24
CA GLY A 133 -12.26 -0.90 14.92
C GLY A 133 -11.19 -1.87 14.41
N ASP A 134 -11.27 -3.11 14.87
CA ASP A 134 -10.23 -4.11 14.62
C ASP A 134 -10.41 -4.85 13.29
N THR A 135 -11.59 -4.80 12.69
CA THR A 135 -11.92 -5.60 11.49
C THR A 135 -12.24 -4.75 10.26
N LEU A 136 -12.50 -3.46 10.40
CA LEU A 136 -12.78 -2.58 9.25
C LEU A 136 -11.49 -1.94 8.75
N PRO A 137 -11.40 -1.66 7.46
CA PRO A 137 -10.29 -0.89 6.92
C PRO A 137 -10.31 0.56 7.43
N PRO A 138 -9.17 1.28 7.36
CA PRO A 138 -9.16 2.70 7.72
C PRO A 138 -10.13 3.53 6.87
N LEU A 139 -10.87 4.43 7.51
CA LEU A 139 -11.76 5.38 6.85
C LEU A 139 -10.96 6.56 6.29
N SER A 140 -11.09 6.84 5.00
CA SER A 140 -10.55 8.04 4.36
C SER A 140 -11.38 9.27 4.76
N LEU A 141 -10.77 10.26 5.39
CA LEU A 141 -11.45 11.48 5.86
C LEU A 141 -11.61 12.56 4.79
N PHE A 142 -10.86 12.45 3.70
CA PHE A 142 -11.10 13.17 2.45
C PHE A 142 -10.61 12.32 1.26
N ARG A 143 -10.93 12.73 0.03
CA ARG A 143 -10.54 12.00 -1.18
C ARG A 143 -9.02 12.02 -1.34
N SER A 144 -8.39 10.84 -1.31
CA SER A 144 -6.98 10.70 -1.65
C SER A 144 -6.69 11.10 -3.10
N GLY A 145 -5.52 11.69 -3.36
CA GLY A 145 -5.21 12.24 -4.67
C GLY A 145 -3.84 12.89 -4.76
N SER A 146 -3.61 13.57 -5.89
CA SER A 146 -2.42 14.41 -6.12
C SER A 146 -2.72 15.84 -5.70
N PHE A 147 -1.87 16.43 -4.87
CA PHE A 147 -2.02 17.77 -4.31
C PHE A 147 -0.75 18.61 -4.49
N THR A 148 -0.88 19.93 -4.53
CA THR A 148 0.20 20.79 -4.06
C THR A 148 0.26 20.75 -2.53
N PRO A 149 1.39 21.06 -1.89
CA PRO A 149 1.48 21.09 -0.43
C PRO A 149 0.40 21.97 0.23
N GLU A 150 0.10 23.12 -0.38
CA GLU A 150 -0.89 24.07 0.12
C GLU A 150 -2.30 23.48 0.08
N LEU A 151 -2.69 22.89 -1.06
CA LEU A 151 -4.00 22.26 -1.21
C LEU A 151 -4.17 21.04 -0.28
N PHE A 152 -3.08 20.30 -0.03
CA PHE A 152 -3.11 19.21 0.94
C PHE A 152 -3.36 19.72 2.37
N LEU A 153 -2.67 20.79 2.77
CA LEU A 153 -2.86 21.42 4.08
C LEU A 153 -4.25 22.09 4.21
N GLU A 154 -4.79 22.64 3.13
CA GLU A 154 -6.16 23.17 3.10
C GLU A 154 -7.19 22.05 3.29
N ALA A 155 -7.06 20.94 2.54
CA ALA A 155 -7.90 19.76 2.69
C ALA A 155 -7.83 19.19 4.13
N PHE A 156 -6.62 19.13 4.70
CA PHE A 156 -6.43 18.76 6.10
C PHE A 156 -7.14 19.73 7.05
N SER A 157 -6.97 21.03 6.86
CA SER A 157 -7.56 22.07 7.73
C SER A 157 -9.10 22.01 7.71
N GLY A 158 -9.71 21.63 6.59
CA GLY A 158 -11.15 21.40 6.47
C GLY A 158 -11.71 20.33 7.41
N THR A 159 -10.87 19.41 7.90
CA THR A 159 -11.27 18.37 8.86
C THR A 159 -11.39 18.87 10.31
N LYS A 160 -10.88 20.08 10.58
CA LYS A 160 -10.80 20.68 11.94
C LYS A 160 -9.98 19.87 12.95
N LEU A 161 -9.16 18.92 12.48
CA LEU A 161 -8.20 18.19 13.30
C LEU A 161 -6.95 19.03 13.53
N ARG A 162 -6.27 18.81 14.65
CA ARG A 162 -4.97 19.43 14.92
C ARG A 162 -3.87 18.53 14.37
N HIS A 163 -2.85 19.10 13.72
CA HIS A 163 -1.76 18.32 13.14
C HIS A 163 -1.01 17.47 14.19
N GLN A 164 -0.94 17.92 15.44
CA GLN A 164 -0.34 17.19 16.57
C GLN A 164 -1.06 15.89 16.95
N ASP A 165 -2.33 15.72 16.54
CA ASP A 165 -3.14 14.53 16.83
C ASP A 165 -3.06 13.49 15.69
N VAL A 166 -2.23 13.76 14.67
CA VAL A 166 -2.15 12.96 13.45
C VAL A 166 -0.71 12.51 13.23
N PHE A 167 -0.54 11.23 12.89
CA PHE A 167 0.74 10.72 12.41
C PHE A 167 0.94 11.14 10.96
N TRP A 168 2.01 11.87 10.67
CA TRP A 168 2.34 12.30 9.31
C TRP A 168 3.38 11.36 8.74
N LEU A 169 3.00 10.59 7.72
CA LEU A 169 3.71 9.41 7.28
C LEU A 169 4.20 9.56 5.85
N THR A 170 5.44 9.15 5.59
CA THR A 170 6.02 9.15 4.25
C THR A 170 7.06 8.05 4.11
N ASP A 171 7.37 7.59 2.91
CA ASP A 171 8.48 6.66 2.65
C ASP A 171 9.83 7.39 2.45
N ALA A 172 9.78 8.69 2.14
CA ALA A 172 10.92 9.52 1.80
C ALA A 172 10.83 10.92 2.46
N PRO A 173 11.06 11.03 3.79
CA PRO A 173 10.97 12.32 4.51
C PRO A 173 11.87 13.40 3.92
N GLU A 174 13.04 13.02 3.41
CA GLU A 174 14.00 13.92 2.78
C GLU A 174 13.49 14.58 1.50
N LYS A 175 12.49 13.97 0.82
CA LYS A 175 11.85 14.52 -0.37
C LYS A 175 10.56 15.26 -0.05
N VAL A 176 9.83 14.82 0.96
CA VAL A 176 8.51 15.36 1.30
C VAL A 176 8.63 16.56 2.23
N ALA A 177 9.41 16.48 3.31
CA ALA A 177 9.49 17.55 4.31
C ALA A 177 9.88 18.92 3.72
N PRO A 178 10.82 19.04 2.76
CA PRO A 178 11.15 20.33 2.14
C PRO A 178 9.99 20.99 1.38
N LEU A 179 8.97 20.23 0.97
CA LEU A 179 7.78 20.77 0.30
C LEU A 179 6.81 21.46 1.27
N PHE A 180 7.01 21.29 2.58
CA PHE A 180 6.14 21.85 3.62
C PHE A 180 6.92 22.74 4.59
N PRO A 181 7.52 23.86 4.13
CA PRO A 181 8.41 24.69 4.97
C PRO A 181 7.69 25.34 6.17
N SER A 182 6.38 25.55 6.07
CA SER A 182 5.55 26.14 7.14
C SER A 182 4.81 25.09 7.98
N PHE A 183 5.02 23.80 7.70
CA PHE A 183 4.41 22.73 8.48
C PHE A 183 5.20 22.54 9.78
N GLY A 184 4.60 22.96 10.90
CA GLY A 184 5.21 22.86 12.23
C GLY A 184 5.31 21.44 12.80
N GLY A 185 5.10 20.40 11.97
CA GLY A 185 5.20 18.99 12.34
C GLY A 185 6.37 18.28 11.65
N SER A 186 6.51 16.99 11.93
CA SER A 186 7.53 16.13 11.31
C SER A 186 6.90 14.99 10.53
N PHE A 187 7.53 14.61 9.42
CA PHE A 187 7.16 13.41 8.68
C PHE A 187 7.96 12.20 9.19
N GLU A 188 7.25 11.18 9.67
CA GLU A 188 7.79 9.90 10.09
C GLU A 188 8.01 9.01 8.86
N LYS A 189 9.19 8.38 8.76
CA LYS A 189 9.45 7.38 7.73
C LYS A 189 8.67 6.11 8.04
N ILE A 190 7.86 5.64 7.10
CA ILE A 190 7.15 4.37 7.21
C ILE A 190 7.19 3.61 5.89
N ILE A 191 7.37 2.29 5.98
CA ILE A 191 7.30 1.37 4.86
C ILE A 191 6.26 0.31 5.24
N PRO A 192 5.17 0.13 4.47
CA PRO A 192 4.18 -0.91 4.75
C PRO A 192 4.83 -2.29 4.71
N THR A 193 4.51 -3.12 5.70
CA THR A 193 5.03 -4.49 5.78
C THR A 193 4.10 -5.49 5.08
N GLY A 194 4.63 -6.67 4.74
CA GLY A 194 3.84 -7.78 4.23
C GLY A 194 2.68 -8.15 5.15
N SER A 195 2.90 -8.20 6.46
CA SER A 195 1.86 -8.44 7.48
C SER A 195 0.76 -7.40 7.45
N ALA A 196 1.11 -6.11 7.32
CA ALA A 196 0.13 -5.05 7.25
C ALA A 196 -0.71 -5.12 5.97
N THR A 197 -0.06 -5.33 4.84
CA THR A 197 -0.74 -5.41 3.55
C THR A 197 -1.66 -6.64 3.48
N VAL A 198 -1.22 -7.82 3.92
CA VAL A 198 -2.08 -9.02 3.91
C VAL A 198 -3.23 -8.92 4.90
N GLU A 199 -3.03 -8.28 6.05
CA GLU A 199 -4.12 -8.02 6.99
C GLU A 199 -5.14 -7.03 6.40
N LEU A 200 -4.67 -5.96 5.77
CA LEU A 200 -5.53 -4.97 5.10
C LEU A 200 -6.33 -5.59 3.95
N THR A 201 -5.73 -6.50 3.18
CA THR A 201 -6.42 -7.28 2.13
C THR A 201 -7.67 -7.96 2.64
N ARG A 202 -7.60 -8.54 3.84
CA ARG A 202 -8.70 -9.29 4.44
C ARG A 202 -9.83 -8.36 4.88
N ARG A 203 -9.48 -7.17 5.39
CA ARG A 203 -10.44 -6.09 5.66
C ARG A 203 -11.10 -5.55 4.39
N HIS A 204 -10.43 -5.71 3.24
CA HIS A 204 -10.91 -5.32 1.91
C HIS A 204 -11.37 -6.47 1.02
N LYS A 205 -11.70 -7.64 1.57
CA LYS A 205 -12.14 -8.79 0.75
C LYS A 205 -13.31 -8.48 -0.19
N GLY A 206 -14.19 -7.55 0.19
CA GLY A 206 -15.30 -7.09 -0.64
C GLY A 206 -14.90 -6.27 -1.87
N ARG A 207 -13.64 -5.83 -1.98
CA ARG A 207 -13.07 -5.14 -3.14
C ARG A 207 -12.42 -6.11 -4.15
N ALA A 208 -12.48 -7.42 -3.88
CA ALA A 208 -11.93 -8.45 -4.77
C ALA A 208 -12.59 -8.36 -6.15
N ARG A 209 -11.76 -8.36 -7.19
CA ARG A 209 -12.20 -8.26 -8.58
C ARG A 209 -11.40 -9.22 -9.47
N SER A 210 -11.81 -9.35 -10.72
CA SER A 210 -11.12 -10.20 -11.69
C SER A 210 -9.68 -9.71 -11.91
N ALA A 211 -8.76 -10.63 -12.21
CA ALA A 211 -7.37 -10.29 -12.49
C ALA A 211 -7.23 -9.26 -13.63
N PHE A 212 -8.13 -9.31 -14.61
CA PHE A 212 -8.14 -8.39 -15.76
C PHE A 212 -8.63 -6.97 -15.44
N GLU A 213 -9.21 -6.75 -14.26
CA GLU A 213 -9.75 -5.45 -13.83
C GLU A 213 -8.78 -4.68 -12.91
N ILE A 214 -7.57 -5.22 -12.70
CA ILE A 214 -6.54 -4.58 -11.87
C ILE A 214 -5.72 -3.63 -12.73
N HIS A 215 -5.76 -2.36 -12.33
CA HIS A 215 -5.03 -1.27 -12.98
C HIS A 215 -4.33 -0.44 -11.92
N ALA A 216 -3.30 0.27 -12.35
CA ALA A 216 -2.60 1.21 -11.48
C ALA A 216 -3.48 2.42 -11.15
N ASP A 217 -3.37 2.89 -9.91
CA ASP A 217 -4.05 4.11 -9.46
C ASP A 217 -3.23 5.33 -9.89
N TYR A 218 -3.59 5.89 -11.03
CA TYR A 218 -3.00 7.13 -11.53
C TYR A 218 -3.77 8.33 -10.98
N PHE A 219 -3.17 9.02 -9.99
CA PHE A 219 -3.70 10.29 -9.49
C PHE A 219 -3.31 11.52 -10.34
N ARG A 220 -2.53 11.30 -11.40
CA ARG A 220 -2.29 12.25 -12.47
C ARG A 220 -2.81 11.67 -13.76
N ASP A 221 -3.25 12.53 -14.67
CA ASP A 221 -3.37 12.12 -16.05
C ASP A 221 -2.00 11.59 -16.51
N PRO A 222 -1.93 10.43 -17.20
CA PRO A 222 -0.67 9.97 -17.77
C PRO A 222 -0.14 11.09 -18.65
N ASP A 223 1.10 11.53 -18.41
CA ASP A 223 1.78 12.45 -19.30
C ASP A 223 1.83 11.75 -20.68
N LEU A 224 0.87 12.09 -21.54
CA LEU A 224 0.87 11.73 -22.95
C LEU A 224 1.96 12.61 -23.57
N GLY A 225 3.21 12.15 -23.42
CA GLY A 225 4.35 12.70 -24.14
C GLY A 225 4.16 12.65 -25.64
#